data_AF-A0A0K8RN64-F1
#
_entry.id   AF-A0A0K8RN64-F1
#
_cell.length_a   1.000
_cell.length_b   1.000
_cell.length_c   1.000
_cell.angle_alpha   90.00
_cell.angle_beta   90.00
_cell.angle_gamma   90.00
#
_symmetry.space_group_name_H-M   'P 1'
#
loop_
_entity.id
_entity.type
_entity.pdbx_description
1 polymer ?
#
loop_
_entity_poly.entity_id
_entity_poly.type
_entity_poly.pdbx_seq_one_letter_code
_entity_poly.pdbx_strand_id
1 'polypeptide(L)'
;LVPKYEGNHCSFPFFCFFLFFSFFLTFFTFLVFLFSFCFVLFLICRLLPENICRAPHPSPMCAAGTVKKMWYFNNNTNSCVEYTGCGKGMNDFGSQDCCRDSCPYGSK
;
A
#
# COMPACT_ATOMS: atom_id res chain seq x y z
N LEU A 1 15.13 70.40 -14.24
CA LEU A 1 14.95 69.74 -12.92
C LEU A 1 13.96 68.60 -13.09
N VAL A 2 14.46 67.36 -13.16
CA VAL A 2 13.68 66.12 -13.01
C VAL A 2 14.44 65.28 -11.98
N PRO A 3 13.78 64.73 -10.94
CA PRO A 3 14.45 64.04 -9.85
C PRO A 3 14.75 62.58 -10.18
N LYS A 4 16.00 62.19 -9.89
CA LYS A 4 16.47 60.98 -9.17
C LYS A 4 15.63 59.70 -9.26
N TYR A 5 16.23 58.63 -9.78
CA TYR A 5 16.23 57.30 -9.14
C TYR A 5 17.55 56.59 -9.42
N GLU A 6 18.47 56.67 -8.45
CA GLU A 6 19.61 55.77 -8.35
C GLU A 6 19.17 54.67 -7.37
N GLY A 7 18.85 53.50 -7.90
CA GLY A 7 18.15 52.46 -7.16
C GLY A 7 18.59 51.06 -7.57
N ASN A 8 19.61 50.59 -6.87
CA ASN A 8 19.91 49.19 -6.53
C ASN A 8 20.15 48.22 -7.69
N HIS A 9 21.44 48.09 -8.06
CA HIS A 9 21.97 46.86 -8.64
C HIS A 9 21.80 45.71 -7.64
N CYS A 10 20.70 44.98 -7.81
CA CYS A 10 20.34 43.78 -7.08
C CYS A 10 21.43 42.70 -7.21
N SER A 11 22.19 42.45 -6.14
CA SER A 11 22.85 41.17 -5.86
C SER A 11 21.79 40.08 -5.64
N PHE A 12 21.03 39.74 -6.68
CA PHE A 12 19.93 38.80 -6.67
C PHE A 12 20.13 37.46 -7.42
N PRO A 13 21.22 37.17 -8.18
CA PRO A 13 21.31 35.88 -8.87
C PRO A 13 21.61 34.72 -7.91
N PHE A 14 22.48 34.92 -6.92
CA PHE A 14 22.85 33.86 -5.98
C PHE A 14 21.70 33.48 -5.04
N PHE A 15 21.02 34.46 -4.44
CA PHE A 15 19.93 34.18 -3.51
C PHE A 15 18.74 33.49 -4.21
N CYS A 16 18.43 33.88 -5.44
CA CYS A 16 17.40 33.24 -6.24
C CYS A 16 17.78 31.80 -6.64
N PHE A 17 19.06 31.55 -6.96
CA PHE A 17 19.57 30.21 -7.23
C PHE A 17 19.51 29.28 -6.01
N PHE A 18 19.86 29.79 -4.82
CA PHE A 18 19.76 29.04 -3.56
C PHE A 18 18.31 28.68 -3.22
N LEU A 19 17.37 29.60 -3.41
CA LEU A 19 15.95 29.34 -3.18
C LEU A 19 15.38 28.32 -4.20
N PHE A 20 15.78 28.42 -5.46
CA PHE A 20 15.38 27.46 -6.50
C PHE A 20 15.91 26.06 -6.24
N PHE A 21 17.19 25.94 -5.89
CA PHE A 21 17.82 24.66 -5.53
C PHE A 21 17.18 24.05 -4.28
N SER A 22 16.88 24.89 -3.27
CA SER A 22 16.22 24.44 -2.05
C SER A 22 14.80 23.95 -2.32
N PHE A 23 14.03 24.65 -3.15
CA PHE A 23 12.68 24.24 -3.55
C PHE A 23 12.69 22.92 -4.34
N PHE A 24 13.66 22.76 -5.26
CA PHE A 24 13.81 21.53 -6.01
C PHE A 24 14.17 20.34 -5.10
N LEU A 25 15.05 20.55 -4.12
CA LEU A 25 15.45 19.52 -3.17
C LEU A 25 14.28 19.13 -2.24
N THR A 26 13.51 20.08 -1.73
CA THR A 26 12.34 19.79 -0.89
C THR A 26 11.22 19.11 -1.66
N PHE A 27 11.01 19.49 -2.93
CA PHE A 27 10.07 18.80 -3.81
C PHE A 27 10.49 17.35 -4.07
N PHE A 28 11.76 17.13 -4.38
CA PHE A 28 12.29 15.79 -4.63
C PHE A 28 12.21 14.90 -3.38
N THR A 29 12.56 15.42 -2.20
CA THR A 29 12.44 14.66 -0.94
C THR A 29 10.98 14.35 -0.60
N PHE A 30 10.05 15.28 -0.86
CA PHE A 30 8.62 15.04 -0.70
C PHE A 30 8.10 13.93 -1.63
N LEU A 31 8.50 13.95 -2.90
CA LEU A 31 8.16 12.87 -3.84
C LEU A 31 8.70 11.53 -3.36
N VAL A 32 9.98 11.45 -2.98
CA VAL A 32 10.58 10.22 -2.44
C VAL A 32 9.82 9.74 -1.20
N PHE A 33 9.43 10.64 -0.30
CA PHE A 33 8.63 10.30 0.87
C PHE A 33 7.26 9.73 0.50
N LEU A 34 6.56 10.34 -0.47
CA LEU A 34 5.28 9.82 -0.96
C LEU A 34 5.44 8.44 -1.60
N PHE A 35 6.46 8.24 -2.45
CA PHE A 35 6.75 6.94 -3.05
C PHE A 35 7.06 5.89 -1.99
N SER A 36 7.90 6.21 -1.01
CA SER A 36 8.24 5.31 0.09
C SER A 36 7.02 4.97 0.93
N PHE A 37 6.21 5.98 1.30
CA PHE A 37 5.00 5.77 2.08
C PHE A 37 3.98 4.92 1.32
N CYS A 38 3.72 5.22 0.04
CA CYS A 38 2.87 4.41 -0.82
C CYS A 38 3.39 2.97 -0.92
N PHE A 39 4.69 2.78 -1.18
CA PHE A 39 5.29 1.45 -1.26
C PHE A 39 5.13 0.65 0.04
N VAL A 40 5.40 1.29 1.18
CA VAL A 40 5.20 0.72 2.50
C VAL A 40 3.72 0.37 2.73
N LEU A 41 2.79 1.26 2.38
CA LEU A 41 1.35 0.96 2.44
C LEU A 41 0.97 -0.23 1.55
N PHE A 42 1.50 -0.33 0.33
CA PHE A 42 1.26 -1.48 -0.55
C PHE A 42 1.77 -2.79 0.04
N LEU A 43 2.95 -2.77 0.68
CA LEU A 43 3.50 -3.94 1.35
C LEU A 43 2.67 -4.35 2.58
N ILE A 44 2.29 -3.40 3.42
CA ILE A 44 1.58 -3.69 4.67
C ILE A 44 0.09 -4.02 4.42
N CYS A 45 -0.52 -3.48 3.36
CA CYS A 45 -1.94 -3.73 3.02
C CYS A 45 -2.22 -5.21 2.72
N ARG A 46 -1.18 -6.01 2.48
CA ARG A 46 -1.32 -7.45 2.34
C ARG A 46 -1.53 -8.14 3.68
N LEU A 47 -1.01 -7.63 4.80
CA LEU A 47 -0.98 -8.32 6.08
C LEU A 47 -2.32 -8.24 6.82
N LEU A 48 -2.99 -9.38 6.99
CA LEU A 48 -4.19 -9.49 7.81
C LEU A 48 -3.83 -9.82 9.25
N PRO A 49 -4.57 -9.32 10.25
CA PRO A 49 -4.33 -9.70 11.63
C PRO A 49 -4.73 -11.17 11.87
N GLU A 50 -3.98 -11.84 12.75
CA GLU A 50 -4.06 -13.29 12.96
C GLU A 50 -5.47 -13.80 13.31
N ASN A 51 -6.22 -13.02 14.08
CA ASN A 51 -7.60 -13.36 14.44
C ASN A 51 -8.53 -13.42 13.23
N ILE A 52 -8.27 -12.65 12.17
CA ILE A 52 -9.05 -12.69 10.93
C ILE A 52 -8.62 -13.89 10.08
N CYS A 53 -7.31 -14.15 9.97
CA CYS A 53 -6.80 -15.34 9.29
C CYS A 53 -7.30 -16.65 9.91
N ARG A 54 -7.45 -16.68 11.24
CA ARG A 54 -7.93 -17.87 11.97
C ARG A 54 -9.43 -17.86 12.22
N ALA A 55 -10.15 -16.87 11.67
CA ALA A 55 -11.60 -16.79 11.81
C ALA A 55 -12.26 -18.06 11.24
N PRO A 56 -13.34 -18.57 11.87
CA PRO A 56 -14.10 -19.68 11.33
C PRO A 56 -14.48 -19.42 9.87
N HIS A 57 -14.24 -20.40 9.00
CA HIS A 57 -14.59 -20.32 7.58
C HIS A 57 -15.89 -21.11 7.33
N PRO A 58 -17.07 -20.46 7.31
CA PRO A 58 -18.30 -21.10 6.90
C PRO A 58 -18.32 -21.23 5.37
N SER A 59 -18.76 -22.38 4.86
CA SER A 59 -19.05 -22.51 3.43
C SER A 59 -20.29 -21.68 3.08
N PRO A 60 -20.19 -20.61 2.27
CA PRO A 60 -21.34 -19.80 1.93
C PRO A 60 -22.23 -20.51 0.90
N MET A 61 -23.56 -20.39 1.03
CA MET A 61 -24.47 -20.71 -0.08
C MET A 61 -24.17 -19.75 -1.24
N CYS A 62 -23.71 -20.30 -2.35
CA CYS A 62 -23.32 -19.52 -3.52
C CYS A 62 -24.48 -19.34 -4.50
N ALA A 63 -24.54 -18.17 -5.14
CA ALA A 63 -25.48 -17.93 -6.22
C ALA A 63 -25.10 -18.79 -7.43
N ALA A 64 -26.10 -19.15 -8.25
CA ALA A 64 -25.87 -19.93 -9.47
C ALA A 64 -24.81 -19.26 -10.36
N GLY A 65 -23.82 -20.04 -10.79
CA GLY A 65 -22.71 -19.56 -11.64
C GLY A 65 -21.60 -18.78 -10.93
N THR A 66 -21.64 -18.61 -9.60
CA THR A 66 -20.63 -17.84 -8.84
C THR A 66 -19.57 -18.69 -8.12
N VAL A 67 -19.65 -20.00 -8.28
CA VAL A 67 -18.72 -20.95 -7.66
C VAL A 67 -17.38 -20.94 -8.39
N LYS A 68 -16.30 -20.83 -7.62
CA LYS A 68 -14.91 -20.78 -8.10
C LYS A 68 -13.98 -21.45 -7.10
N LYS A 69 -12.76 -21.73 -7.54
CA LYS A 69 -11.67 -22.15 -6.65
C LYS A 69 -11.16 -20.96 -5.88
N MET A 70 -11.05 -21.12 -4.57
CA MET A 70 -10.64 -20.10 -3.62
C MET A 70 -9.71 -20.74 -2.59
N TRP A 71 -9.03 -19.91 -1.80
CA TRP A 71 -8.16 -20.34 -0.72
C TRP A 71 -8.55 -19.65 0.58
N TYR A 72 -8.38 -20.32 1.71
CA TYR A 72 -8.52 -19.72 3.04
C TYR A 72 -7.44 -20.23 3.98
N PHE A 73 -7.13 -19.48 5.03
CA PHE A 73 -6.22 -19.93 6.06
C PHE A 73 -6.98 -20.82 7.05
N ASN A 74 -6.61 -22.10 7.11
CA ASN A 74 -7.23 -23.06 7.99
C ASN A 74 -6.49 -23.11 9.33
N ASN A 75 -7.20 -22.71 10.40
CA ASN A 75 -6.66 -22.69 11.75
C ASN A 75 -6.22 -24.09 12.25
N ASN A 76 -6.89 -25.15 11.81
CA ASN A 76 -6.60 -26.52 12.28
C ASN A 76 -5.32 -27.07 11.64
N THR A 77 -5.11 -26.82 10.36
CA THR A 77 -3.91 -27.28 9.65
C THR A 77 -2.75 -26.29 9.74
N ASN A 78 -3.00 -25.05 10.20
CA ASN A 78 -2.06 -23.94 10.13
C ASN A 78 -1.55 -23.72 8.70
N SER A 79 -2.44 -23.74 7.71
CA SER A 79 -2.03 -23.63 6.30
C SER A 79 -3.13 -23.02 5.44
N CYS A 80 -2.73 -22.45 4.30
CA CYS A 80 -3.65 -22.06 3.25
C CYS A 80 -4.14 -23.30 2.48
N VAL A 81 -5.45 -23.52 2.47
CA VAL A 81 -6.06 -24.69 1.82
C VAL A 81 -7.03 -24.24 0.72
N GLU A 82 -7.08 -25.02 -0.37
CA GLU A 82 -8.02 -24.80 -1.46
C GLU A 82 -9.43 -25.23 -1.06
N TYR A 83 -10.43 -24.47 -1.47
CA TYR A 83 -11.83 -24.85 -1.37
C TYR A 83 -12.62 -24.33 -2.58
N THR A 84 -13.81 -24.90 -2.77
CA THR A 84 -14.73 -24.48 -3.84
C THR A 84 -15.87 -23.67 -3.24
N GLY A 85 -16.03 -22.42 -3.67
CA GLY A 85 -17.04 -21.52 -3.14
C GLY A 85 -17.06 -20.17 -3.85
N CYS A 86 -17.73 -19.19 -3.28
CA CYS A 86 -17.88 -17.85 -3.87
C CYS A 86 -17.06 -16.78 -3.14
N GLY A 87 -16.52 -17.09 -1.95
CA GLY A 87 -15.65 -16.25 -1.13
C GLY A 87 -16.24 -14.88 -0.80
N LYS A 88 -16.68 -14.68 0.44
CA LYS A 88 -17.32 -13.43 0.89
C LYS A 88 -16.72 -12.88 2.19
N GLY A 89 -15.85 -13.63 2.85
CA GLY A 89 -15.18 -13.25 4.08
C GLY A 89 -13.80 -12.63 3.83
N MET A 90 -13.21 -12.07 4.89
CA MET A 90 -11.83 -11.56 4.84
C MET A 90 -10.80 -12.69 4.78
N ASN A 91 -11.14 -13.87 5.30
CA ASN A 91 -10.34 -15.10 5.19
C ASN A 91 -10.65 -15.86 3.89
N ASP A 92 -10.90 -15.16 2.78
CA ASP A 92 -11.16 -15.75 1.46
C ASP A 92 -10.26 -15.10 0.42
N PHE A 93 -9.42 -15.89 -0.22
CA PHE A 93 -8.38 -15.44 -1.13
C PHE A 93 -8.54 -16.06 -2.51
N GLY A 94 -8.20 -15.29 -3.55
CA GLY A 94 -8.25 -15.73 -4.94
C GLY A 94 -7.00 -16.47 -5.43
N SER A 95 -5.97 -16.63 -4.60
CA SER A 95 -4.78 -17.44 -4.87
C SER A 95 -4.15 -17.96 -3.57
N GLN A 96 -3.41 -19.07 -3.66
CA GLN A 96 -2.64 -19.61 -2.53
C GLN A 96 -1.58 -18.62 -2.04
N ASP A 97 -0.90 -17.94 -2.97
CA ASP A 97 0.13 -16.94 -2.64
C ASP A 97 -0.48 -15.75 -1.90
N CYS A 98 -1.63 -15.25 -2.35
CA CYS A 98 -2.33 -14.16 -1.66
C CYS A 98 -2.72 -14.57 -0.24
N CYS A 99 -3.19 -15.80 -0.04
CA CYS A 99 -3.46 -16.32 1.30
C CYS A 99 -2.19 -16.36 2.17
N ARG A 100 -1.06 -16.84 1.65
CA ARG A 100 0.20 -16.95 2.41
C ARG A 100 0.80 -15.58 2.74
N ASP A 101 0.74 -14.66 1.79
CA ASP A 101 1.24 -13.29 1.95
C ASP A 101 0.38 -12.51 2.95
N SER A 102 -0.94 -12.76 2.95
CA SER A 102 -1.85 -12.14 3.88
C SER A 102 -1.87 -12.75 5.27
N CYS A 103 -1.66 -14.06 5.37
CA CYS A 103 -1.70 -14.83 6.60
C CYS A 103 -0.40 -15.63 6.81
N PRO A 104 0.74 -14.98 7.12
CA PRO A 104 2.03 -15.64 7.31
C PRO A 104 2.18 -16.31 8.69
N TYR A 105 1.08 -16.86 9.22
CA TYR A 105 1.01 -17.51 10.54
C TYR A 105 1.11 -19.03 10.46
N GLY A 106 1.11 -19.57 9.24
CA GLY A 106 1.08 -21.02 8.98
C GLY A 106 2.45 -21.65 8.83
N SER A 107 2.46 -22.98 8.80
CA SER A 107 3.62 -23.77 8.40
C SER A 107 3.92 -23.56 6.91
N LYS A 108 5.20 -23.38 6.57
CA LYS A 108 5.67 -23.18 5.20
C LYS A 108 5.53 -24.44 4.35
#